data_AF-A0A932WUM7-F1
#
_entry.id   AF-A0A932WUM7-F1
#
_cell.length_a   1.000
_cell.length_b   1.000
_cell.length_c   1.000
_cell.angle_alpha   90.00
_cell.angle_beta   90.00
_cell.angle_gamma   90.00
#
_symmetry.space_group_name_H-M   'P 1'
#
loop_
_entity.id
_entity.type
_entity.pdbx_description
1 polymer ?
#
loop_
_entity_poly.entity_id
_entity_poly.type
_entity_poly.pdbx_seq_one_letter_code
_entity_poly.pdbx_strand_id
1 'polypeptide(L)'
;MQTLNRFRTSEIRNPKSEIALPVLPPLARGGQGGSRTRSLARRARRTGAGFTLVEMLVVIVIIGVLMGLAVPVFMQSRVRVNEAAVAMEIKGLESAVSAFKAKYGVEPPSQFRLWLTQAGWNSDPASMATVRRIWPQFDFSMGGGAGTAYPWFWASIATTGGGNPVLNMNSGECLMFFLGGVIPAQGPNQAPVGFSKNPSYPFAPITPTNASGTPTAGAAANSNREGPFFEMANIARIKDSDGNGINEWYDSIPNQTRPYLYFSSYEGGGYRIAELPSGGTLLDVYRVWSPPTSTPNATPPVPGTATQSLPAQKPQTFQIISPGYDGDYGYGGVHNDSLPNSGLQRNTATGKYPDADNITNFSGGRLVK
;
A
#
# COMPACT_ATOMS: atom_id res chain seq x y z
N MET A 1 38.81 -63.96 2.97
CA MET A 1 37.51 -63.53 3.55
C MET A 1 36.99 -62.41 2.67
N GLN A 2 36.18 -62.72 1.64
CA GLN A 2 34.71 -62.64 1.65
C GLN A 2 34.23 -61.22 2.03
N THR A 3 33.42 -60.51 1.23
CA THR A 3 32.20 -61.01 0.60
C THR A 3 31.78 -60.10 -0.58
N LEU A 4 31.36 -60.74 -1.67
CA LEU A 4 30.69 -60.15 -2.83
C LEU A 4 29.30 -59.62 -2.46
N ASN A 5 28.88 -58.48 -3.03
CA ASN A 5 27.50 -58.34 -3.47
C ASN A 5 27.33 -57.24 -4.51
N ARG A 6 26.96 -57.68 -5.73
CA ARG A 6 26.44 -56.84 -6.81
C ARG A 6 25.04 -56.40 -6.43
N PHE A 7 24.74 -55.11 -6.51
CA PHE A 7 23.36 -54.62 -6.53
C PHE A 7 23.07 -53.85 -7.81
N ARG A 8 21.90 -54.20 -8.34
CA ARG A 8 21.36 -54.02 -9.68
C ARG A 8 20.63 -52.69 -9.77
N THR A 9 20.83 -51.98 -10.87
CA THR A 9 20.10 -50.77 -11.27
C THR A 9 18.59 -51.03 -11.26
N SER A 10 17.84 -50.28 -10.44
CA SER A 10 16.37 -50.29 -10.43
C SER A 10 15.84 -49.00 -11.02
N GLU A 11 15.40 -49.08 -12.28
CA GLU A 11 14.51 -48.11 -12.92
C GLU A 11 13.20 -48.04 -12.12
N ILE A 12 12.91 -46.89 -11.51
CA ILE A 12 11.60 -46.60 -10.94
C ILE A 12 10.75 -45.95 -12.03
N ARG A 13 9.75 -46.70 -12.47
CA ARG A 13 8.71 -46.35 -13.43
C ARG A 13 7.65 -45.45 -12.77
N ASN A 14 7.55 -44.21 -13.27
CA ASN A 14 6.42 -43.27 -13.52
C ASN A 14 5.12 -43.34 -12.67
N PRO A 15 4.41 -42.20 -12.48
CA PRO A 15 3.22 -42.03 -13.32
C PRO A 15 2.90 -40.57 -13.73
N LYS A 16 2.87 -40.32 -15.05
CA LYS A 16 2.03 -39.28 -15.64
C LYS A 16 0.61 -39.85 -15.77
N SER A 17 -0.34 -39.30 -15.05
CA SER A 17 -1.77 -39.60 -15.19
C SER A 17 -2.35 -38.89 -16.41
N GLU A 18 -2.31 -39.56 -17.56
CA GLU A 18 -3.08 -39.21 -18.75
C GLU A 18 -4.54 -39.64 -18.53
N ILE A 19 -5.45 -38.67 -18.60
CA ILE A 19 -6.90 -38.88 -18.52
C ILE A 19 -7.36 -39.40 -19.89
N ALA A 20 -7.58 -40.70 -19.99
CA ALA A 20 -8.14 -41.34 -21.17
C ALA A 20 -9.65 -41.09 -21.27
N LEU A 21 -10.09 -40.43 -22.34
CA LEU A 21 -11.50 -40.27 -22.70
C LEU A 21 -12.07 -41.63 -23.19
N PRO A 22 -13.28 -42.04 -22.77
CA PRO A 22 -13.86 -43.31 -23.22
C PRO A 22 -14.34 -43.22 -24.68
N VAL A 23 -13.84 -44.13 -25.52
CA VAL A 23 -14.25 -44.35 -26.90
C VAL A 23 -15.54 -45.17 -26.92
N LEU A 24 -16.60 -44.64 -27.54
CA LEU A 24 -17.88 -45.33 -27.72
C LEU A 24 -17.82 -46.35 -28.87
N PRO A 25 -18.41 -47.55 -28.72
CA PRO A 25 -18.51 -48.53 -29.80
C PRO A 25 -19.57 -48.13 -30.86
N PRO A 26 -19.40 -48.52 -32.13
CA PRO A 26 -20.33 -48.19 -33.21
C PRO A 26 -21.61 -49.05 -33.13
N LEU A 27 -22.77 -48.40 -33.24
CA LEU A 27 -24.08 -49.04 -33.25
C LEU A 27 -24.38 -49.67 -34.63
N ALA A 28 -24.80 -50.93 -34.58
CA ALA A 28 -25.14 -51.76 -35.72
C ALA A 28 -26.43 -51.31 -36.43
N ARG A 29 -26.38 -51.43 -37.76
CA ARG A 29 -27.45 -51.22 -38.73
C ARG A 29 -28.33 -52.47 -38.80
N GLY A 30 -29.63 -52.34 -38.51
CA GLY A 30 -30.63 -53.39 -38.71
C GLY A 30 -31.96 -52.77 -39.14
N GLY A 31 -32.46 -53.19 -40.30
CA GLY A 31 -33.67 -52.64 -40.92
C GLY A 31 -34.90 -53.56 -40.83
N GLN A 32 -36.04 -52.90 -41.04
CA GLN A 32 -37.33 -53.34 -41.60
C GLN A 32 -38.32 -54.24 -40.84
N GLY A 33 -39.58 -53.81 -40.98
CA GLY A 33 -40.83 -54.59 -40.88
C GLY A 33 -41.53 -54.44 -39.52
N GLY A 34 -42.79 -54.04 -39.37
CA GLY A 34 -43.89 -53.78 -40.29
C GLY A 34 -45.20 -54.03 -39.54
N SER A 35 -46.16 -53.10 -39.69
CA SER A 35 -47.62 -53.26 -39.51
C SER A 35 -48.27 -53.30 -38.10
N ARG A 36 -49.07 -52.24 -37.90
CA ARG A 36 -50.47 -52.21 -37.39
C ARG A 36 -50.69 -52.51 -35.89
N THR A 37 -51.15 -51.53 -35.12
CA THR A 37 -52.59 -51.31 -34.81
C THR A 37 -52.82 -50.15 -33.82
N ARG A 38 -53.80 -49.30 -34.19
CA ARG A 38 -54.82 -48.59 -33.37
C ARG A 38 -54.41 -47.76 -32.14
N SER A 39 -54.81 -46.48 -32.21
CA SER A 39 -55.42 -45.64 -31.15
C SER A 39 -54.98 -45.91 -29.71
N LEU A 40 -54.40 -44.94 -29.01
CA LEU A 40 -55.11 -43.74 -28.55
C LEU A 40 -54.13 -42.56 -28.45
N ALA A 41 -54.40 -41.49 -29.18
CA ALA A 41 -53.74 -40.21 -28.97
C ALA A 41 -54.13 -39.66 -27.59
N ARG A 42 -53.35 -39.98 -26.56
CA ARG A 42 -53.37 -39.21 -25.32
C ARG A 42 -52.68 -37.88 -25.64
N ARG A 43 -53.49 -36.91 -26.06
CA ARG A 43 -53.09 -35.51 -26.21
C ARG A 43 -52.61 -35.04 -24.84
N ALA A 44 -51.32 -35.17 -24.58
CA ALA A 44 -50.67 -34.49 -23.48
C ALA A 44 -50.90 -33.00 -23.75
N ARG A 45 -51.91 -32.42 -23.07
CA ARG A 45 -52.07 -30.96 -22.98
C ARG A 45 -50.75 -30.46 -22.43
N ARG A 46 -49.87 -29.96 -23.29
CA ARG A 46 -48.90 -28.96 -22.91
C ARG A 46 -49.74 -27.76 -22.46
N THR A 47 -50.10 -27.74 -21.19
CA THR A 47 -50.51 -26.53 -20.50
C THR A 47 -49.28 -25.65 -20.44
N GLY A 48 -48.96 -25.01 -21.56
CA GLY A 48 -48.12 -23.83 -21.54
C GLY A 48 -48.92 -22.76 -20.81
N ALA A 49 -48.81 -22.76 -19.48
CA ALA A 49 -49.24 -21.62 -18.69
C ALA A 49 -48.32 -20.47 -19.11
N GLY A 50 -48.81 -19.61 -20.01
CA GLY A 50 -48.12 -18.38 -20.34
C GLY A 50 -48.15 -17.47 -19.12
N PHE A 51 -47.00 -16.92 -18.74
CA PHE A 51 -46.89 -15.88 -17.71
C PHE A 51 -47.85 -14.75 -18.05
N THR A 52 -48.70 -14.36 -17.11
CA THR A 52 -49.59 -13.21 -17.28
C THR A 52 -48.80 -11.91 -17.09
N LEU A 53 -49.20 -10.84 -17.78
CA LEU A 53 -48.62 -9.51 -17.58
C LEU A 53 -48.74 -9.04 -16.12
N VAL A 54 -49.81 -9.44 -15.44
CA VAL A 54 -50.05 -9.11 -14.03
C VAL A 54 -49.05 -9.81 -13.12
N GLU A 55 -48.69 -11.07 -13.39
CA GLU A 55 -47.65 -11.77 -12.61
C GLU A 55 -46.29 -11.10 -12.73
N MET A 56 -45.90 -10.70 -13.94
CA MET A 56 -44.66 -9.95 -14.10
C MET A 56 -44.72 -8.56 -13.45
N LEU A 57 -45.88 -7.88 -13.47
CA LEU A 57 -46.07 -6.59 -12.82
C LEU A 57 -45.86 -6.67 -11.30
N VAL A 58 -46.47 -7.65 -10.64
CA VAL A 58 -46.32 -7.82 -9.19
C VAL A 58 -44.86 -8.14 -8.83
N VAL A 59 -44.19 -8.97 -9.61
CA VAL A 59 -42.78 -9.33 -9.38
C VAL A 59 -41.86 -8.12 -9.48
N ILE A 60 -41.98 -7.30 -10.53
CA ILE A 60 -41.14 -6.11 -10.66
C ILE A 60 -41.43 -5.06 -9.58
N VAL A 61 -42.68 -4.95 -9.12
CA VAL A 61 -43.04 -4.07 -8.00
C VAL A 61 -42.38 -4.55 -6.71
N ILE A 62 -42.43 -5.85 -6.40
CA ILE A 62 -41.77 -6.41 -5.23
C ILE A 62 -40.25 -6.22 -5.30
N ILE A 63 -39.62 -6.51 -6.45
CA ILE A 63 -38.18 -6.28 -6.65
C ILE A 63 -37.84 -4.78 -6.49
N GLY A 64 -38.68 -3.89 -7.02
CA GLY A 64 -38.51 -2.44 -6.89
C GLY A 64 -38.53 -1.97 -5.44
N VAL A 65 -39.47 -2.46 -4.63
CA VAL A 65 -39.55 -2.16 -3.19
C VAL A 65 -38.33 -2.70 -2.44
N LEU A 66 -37.94 -3.95 -2.71
CA LEU A 66 -36.76 -4.56 -2.07
C LEU A 66 -35.47 -3.81 -2.42
N MET A 67 -35.28 -3.47 -3.70
CA MET A 67 -34.12 -2.70 -4.16
C MET A 67 -34.10 -1.29 -3.58
N GLY A 68 -35.27 -0.64 -3.43
CA GLY A 68 -35.39 0.68 -2.83
C GLY A 68 -34.86 0.75 -1.40
N LEU A 69 -35.03 -0.32 -0.61
CA LEU A 69 -34.49 -0.42 0.75
C LEU A 69 -33.04 -0.94 0.79
N ALA A 70 -32.67 -1.84 -0.11
CA ALA A 70 -31.38 -2.51 -0.08
C ALA A 70 -30.20 -1.64 -0.56
N VAL A 71 -30.39 -0.84 -1.62
CA VAL A 71 -29.33 -0.04 -2.24
C VAL A 71 -28.63 0.93 -1.26
N PRO A 72 -29.34 1.79 -0.49
CA PRO A 72 -28.67 2.75 0.40
C PRO A 72 -27.88 2.05 1.52
N VAL A 73 -28.41 0.96 2.07
CA VAL A 73 -27.71 0.17 3.11
C VAL A 73 -26.45 -0.47 2.55
N PHE A 74 -26.53 -1.01 1.33
CA PHE A 74 -25.38 -1.62 0.66
C PHE A 74 -24.25 -0.60 0.39
N MET A 75 -24.60 0.62 -0.05
CA MET A 75 -23.61 1.68 -0.27
C MET A 75 -22.88 2.06 1.02
N GLN A 76 -23.61 2.27 2.12
CA GLN A 76 -23.02 2.57 3.43
C GLN A 76 -22.17 1.41 3.96
N SER A 77 -22.61 0.17 3.74
CA SER A 77 -21.84 -1.01 4.13
C SER A 77 -20.50 -1.07 3.40
N ARG A 78 -20.46 -0.74 2.11
CA ARG A 78 -19.19 -0.71 1.36
C ARG A 78 -18.22 0.33 1.91
N VAL A 79 -18.71 1.51 2.26
CA VAL A 79 -17.89 2.58 2.87
C VAL A 79 -17.22 2.07 4.15
N ARG A 80 -18.00 1.50 5.07
CA ARG A 80 -17.48 0.94 6.32
C ARG A 80 -16.48 -0.20 6.12
N VAL A 81 -16.70 -1.05 5.12
CA VAL A 81 -15.76 -2.14 4.80
C VAL A 81 -14.42 -1.59 4.33
N ASN A 82 -14.42 -0.57 3.46
CA ASN A 82 -13.19 0.05 2.99
C ASN A 82 -12.48 0.81 4.12
N GLU A 83 -13.22 1.58 4.93
CA GLU A 83 -12.66 2.26 6.11
C GLU A 83 -12.01 1.26 7.07
N ALA A 84 -12.68 0.13 7.34
CA ALA A 84 -12.12 -0.94 8.16
C ALA A 84 -10.88 -1.57 7.52
N ALA A 85 -10.85 -1.74 6.19
CA ALA A 85 -9.69 -2.26 5.48
C ALA A 85 -8.48 -1.32 5.60
N VAL A 86 -8.67 -0.02 5.37
CA VAL A 86 -7.61 1.00 5.55
C VAL A 86 -7.16 1.05 7.01
N ALA A 87 -8.09 1.07 7.98
CA ALA A 87 -7.73 1.09 9.40
C ALA A 87 -6.94 -0.16 9.83
N MET A 88 -7.27 -1.34 9.29
CA MET A 88 -6.51 -2.57 9.51
C MET A 88 -5.14 -2.53 8.84
N GLU A 89 -5.05 -1.93 7.66
CA GLU A 89 -3.78 -1.76 6.95
C GLU A 89 -2.86 -0.78 7.69
N ILE A 90 -3.39 0.34 8.19
CA ILE A 90 -2.66 1.27 9.05
C ILE A 90 -2.09 0.56 10.27
N LYS A 91 -2.86 -0.32 10.94
CA LYS A 91 -2.33 -1.15 12.04
C LYS A 91 -1.20 -2.07 11.59
N GLY A 92 -1.28 -2.62 10.38
CA GLY A 92 -0.19 -3.37 9.77
C GLY A 92 1.06 -2.51 9.56
N LEU A 93 0.90 -1.28 9.07
CA LEU A 93 1.97 -0.30 8.92
C LEU A 93 2.55 0.10 10.28
N GLU A 94 1.74 0.30 11.32
CA GLU A 94 2.22 0.58 12.68
C GLU A 94 3.10 -0.57 13.21
N SER A 95 2.68 -1.81 12.98
CA SER A 95 3.45 -3.00 13.34
C SER A 95 4.77 -3.05 12.58
N ALA A 96 4.77 -2.70 11.29
CA ALA A 96 5.97 -2.65 10.46
C ALA A 96 6.94 -1.54 10.90
N VAL A 97 6.45 -0.35 11.23
CA VAL A 97 7.26 0.74 11.82
C VAL A 97 7.86 0.29 13.16
N SER A 98 7.08 -0.40 13.98
CA SER A 98 7.56 -0.94 15.27
C SER A 98 8.64 -2.00 15.06
N ALA A 99 8.50 -2.88 14.07
CA ALA A 99 9.52 -3.87 13.70
C ALA A 99 10.79 -3.22 13.14
N PHE A 100 10.65 -2.18 12.31
CA PHE A 100 11.77 -1.38 11.82
C PHE A 100 12.53 -0.74 12.99
N LYS A 101 11.83 -0.10 13.92
CA LYS A 101 12.40 0.50 15.13
C LYS A 101 13.09 -0.53 16.02
N ALA A 102 12.47 -1.70 16.22
CA ALA A 102 13.05 -2.77 17.00
C ALA A 102 14.37 -3.26 16.39
N LYS A 103 14.47 -3.27 15.07
CA LYS A 103 15.69 -3.68 14.37
C LYS A 103 16.78 -2.61 14.39
N TYR A 104 16.46 -1.39 13.99
CA TYR A 104 17.44 -0.34 13.74
C TYR A 104 17.60 0.63 14.92
N GLY A 105 16.82 0.45 15.99
CA GLY A 105 16.80 1.31 17.17
C GLY A 105 16.11 2.65 16.95
N VAL A 106 15.67 2.96 15.72
CA VAL A 106 15.13 4.27 15.33
C VAL A 106 13.90 4.09 14.44
N GLU A 107 12.95 5.01 14.54
CA GLU A 107 11.82 5.05 13.61
C GLU A 107 12.31 5.48 12.21
N PRO A 108 11.61 5.06 11.13
CA PRO A 108 11.85 5.64 9.81
C PRO A 108 11.79 7.17 9.86
N PRO A 109 12.63 7.88 9.10
CA PRO A 109 12.45 9.33 8.95
C PRO A 109 11.20 9.62 8.11
N SER A 110 10.61 10.81 8.27
CA SER A 110 9.49 11.28 7.44
C SER A 110 9.91 12.13 6.24
N GLN A 111 11.19 12.45 6.15
CA GLN A 111 11.80 13.01 4.94
C GLN A 111 13.24 12.52 4.87
N PHE A 112 13.73 12.23 3.67
CA PHE A 112 15.10 11.73 3.52
C PHE A 112 15.71 12.18 2.19
N ARG A 113 17.02 12.48 2.21
CA ARG A 113 17.77 12.81 0.99
C ARG A 113 18.82 11.74 0.77
N LEU A 114 18.65 10.98 -0.30
CA LEU A 114 19.59 9.95 -0.71
C LEU A 114 20.51 10.51 -1.79
N TRP A 115 21.73 10.85 -1.38
CA TRP A 115 22.76 11.33 -2.31
C TRP A 115 23.39 10.16 -3.05
N LEU A 116 23.68 10.36 -4.34
CA LEU A 116 24.28 9.32 -5.20
C LEU A 116 25.78 9.53 -5.43
N THR A 117 26.40 10.44 -4.68
CA THR A 117 27.85 10.70 -4.69
C THR A 117 28.36 10.94 -3.28
N GLN A 118 29.63 10.61 -3.02
CA GLN A 118 30.29 10.94 -1.76
C GLN A 118 30.31 12.45 -1.47
N ALA A 119 30.54 13.27 -2.50
CA ALA A 119 30.54 14.72 -2.35
C ALA A 119 29.16 15.27 -1.97
N GLY A 120 28.08 14.68 -2.48
CA GLY A 120 26.71 14.97 -2.06
C GLY A 120 26.48 14.66 -0.59
N TRP A 121 26.86 13.47 -0.14
CA TRP A 121 26.79 13.09 1.28
C TRP A 121 27.54 14.06 2.19
N ASN A 122 28.78 14.40 1.83
CA ASN A 122 29.60 15.32 2.62
C ASN A 122 28.97 16.72 2.76
N SER A 123 28.05 17.10 1.86
CA SER A 123 27.31 18.36 1.92
C SER A 123 26.03 18.31 2.77
N ASP A 124 25.64 17.12 3.26
CA ASP A 124 24.43 16.90 4.04
C ASP A 124 24.69 16.01 5.29
N PRO A 125 25.30 16.56 6.35
CA PRO A 125 25.58 15.83 7.57
C PRO A 125 24.33 15.25 8.26
N ALA A 126 23.16 15.87 8.05
CA ALA A 126 21.91 15.42 8.66
C ALA A 126 21.46 14.08 8.05
N SER A 127 21.43 13.98 6.72
CA SER A 127 21.10 12.72 6.04
C SER A 127 22.15 11.64 6.31
N MET A 128 23.44 11.99 6.38
CA MET A 128 24.50 11.05 6.79
C MET A 128 24.29 10.49 8.19
N ALA A 129 23.91 11.35 9.15
CA ALA A 129 23.64 10.93 10.53
C ALA A 129 22.45 9.96 10.60
N THR A 130 21.37 10.24 9.86
CA THR A 130 20.22 9.33 9.75
C THR A 130 20.63 7.97 9.19
N VAL A 131 21.41 7.94 8.11
CA VAL A 131 21.90 6.67 7.53
C VAL A 131 22.78 5.93 8.52
N ARG A 132 23.70 6.60 9.21
CA ARG A 132 24.59 5.94 10.19
C ARG A 132 23.81 5.35 11.37
N ARG A 133 22.67 5.94 11.76
CA ARG A 133 21.80 5.37 12.80
C ARG A 133 21.14 4.06 12.35
N ILE A 134 20.73 3.97 11.08
CA ILE A 134 20.07 2.78 10.52
C ILE A 134 21.09 1.72 10.09
N TRP A 135 22.11 2.12 9.34
CA TRP A 135 23.19 1.28 8.81
C TRP A 135 24.56 1.85 9.21
N PRO A 136 25.10 1.49 10.39
CA PRO A 136 26.37 2.03 10.89
C PRO A 136 27.56 1.78 9.98
N GLN A 137 27.55 0.70 9.18
CA GLN A 137 28.63 0.31 8.27
C GLN A 137 28.47 0.85 6.84
N PHE A 138 27.46 1.68 6.61
CA PHE A 138 27.16 2.22 5.29
C PHE A 138 28.39 2.86 4.64
N ASP A 139 28.62 2.51 3.37
CA ASP A 139 29.67 3.08 2.55
C ASP A 139 29.13 4.29 1.76
N PHE A 140 29.63 5.47 2.11
CA PHE A 140 29.23 6.73 1.48
C PHE A 140 30.00 7.05 0.19
N SER A 141 30.94 6.19 -0.24
CA SER A 141 31.76 6.45 -1.43
C SER A 141 30.95 6.58 -2.72
N MET A 142 29.78 5.93 -2.80
CA MET A 142 28.76 5.99 -3.86
C MET A 142 29.26 6.50 -5.22
N GLY A 143 29.56 5.55 -6.13
CA GLY A 143 30.07 5.80 -7.48
C GLY A 143 31.48 5.26 -7.73
N GLY A 144 31.60 4.29 -8.65
CA GLY A 144 32.84 4.01 -9.40
C GLY A 144 33.67 2.75 -9.07
N GLY A 145 33.32 1.96 -8.06
CA GLY A 145 33.89 0.64 -7.75
C GLY A 145 32.88 -0.53 -7.77
N ALA A 146 33.36 -1.77 -7.86
CA ALA A 146 32.48 -2.94 -7.74
C ALA A 146 31.75 -2.93 -6.38
N GLY A 147 30.41 -2.96 -6.39
CA GLY A 147 29.57 -2.78 -5.18
C GLY A 147 29.11 -1.34 -4.91
N THR A 148 29.52 -0.36 -5.72
CA THR A 148 29.22 1.08 -5.51
C THR A 148 28.28 1.69 -6.56
N ALA A 149 27.68 0.89 -7.44
CA ALA A 149 26.66 1.41 -8.36
C ALA A 149 25.37 1.62 -7.57
N TYR A 150 24.89 2.86 -7.49
CA TYR A 150 23.46 3.08 -7.30
C TYR A 150 22.75 2.26 -8.38
N PRO A 151 21.69 1.53 -8.04
CA PRO A 151 21.00 0.70 -9.01
C PRO A 151 20.53 1.52 -10.22
N TRP A 152 20.61 0.95 -11.42
CA TRP A 152 20.14 1.58 -12.67
C TRP A 152 18.69 2.06 -12.62
N PHE A 153 17.86 1.52 -11.73
CA PHE A 153 16.51 2.00 -11.52
C PHE A 153 16.43 3.42 -10.92
N TRP A 154 17.55 3.98 -10.46
CA TRP A 154 17.67 5.39 -10.12
C TRP A 154 18.50 6.20 -11.13
N ALA A 155 18.94 5.58 -12.24
CA ALA A 155 19.84 6.21 -13.20
C ALA A 155 19.19 7.34 -14.03
N SER A 156 17.88 7.30 -14.28
CA SER A 156 17.20 8.41 -14.98
C SER A 156 17.02 9.65 -14.10
N ILE A 157 17.32 9.54 -12.81
CA ILE A 157 17.18 10.60 -11.81
C ILE A 157 18.55 11.22 -11.48
N ALA A 158 19.64 10.58 -11.94
CA ALA A 158 21.01 11.11 -11.86
C ALA A 158 21.26 12.31 -12.80
N THR A 159 20.30 12.67 -13.65
CA THR A 159 20.46 13.70 -14.70
C THR A 159 20.01 15.11 -14.33
N THR A 160 19.45 15.35 -13.13
CA THR A 160 18.75 16.62 -12.83
C THR A 160 19.42 17.50 -11.76
N GLY A 161 20.75 17.53 -11.65
CA GLY A 161 21.37 18.51 -10.73
C GLY A 161 22.88 18.47 -10.57
N GLY A 162 23.62 19.01 -11.54
CA GLY A 162 25.06 19.28 -11.36
C GLY A 162 25.88 18.06 -10.91
N GLY A 163 27.07 18.29 -10.34
CA GLY A 163 27.99 17.20 -9.96
C GLY A 163 27.53 16.28 -8.82
N ASN A 164 26.39 16.54 -8.16
CA ASN A 164 25.91 15.81 -6.98
C ASN A 164 24.40 15.46 -7.10
N PRO A 165 24.05 14.40 -7.84
CA PRO A 165 22.67 13.91 -7.90
C PRO A 165 22.12 13.48 -6.53
N VAL A 166 20.84 13.80 -6.28
CA VAL A 166 20.12 13.53 -5.02
C VAL A 166 18.69 13.09 -5.29
N LEU A 167 18.23 12.11 -4.51
CA LEU A 167 16.85 11.66 -4.44
C LEU A 167 16.21 12.24 -3.19
N ASN A 168 15.21 13.09 -3.36
CA ASN A 168 14.49 13.69 -2.26
C ASN A 168 13.23 12.86 -2.00
N MET A 169 13.14 12.23 -0.84
CA MET A 169 11.99 11.46 -0.41
C MET A 169 11.12 12.29 0.55
N ASN A 170 9.84 12.42 0.22
CA ASN A 170 8.77 12.96 1.04
C ASN A 170 8.24 11.91 2.04
N SER A 171 7.21 12.28 2.82
CA SER A 171 6.63 11.42 3.87
C SER A 171 5.96 10.15 3.36
N GLY A 172 5.29 10.19 2.20
CA GLY A 172 4.69 9.01 1.59
C GLY A 172 5.74 8.05 1.00
N GLU A 173 6.78 8.62 0.40
CA GLU A 173 7.91 7.86 -0.17
C GLU A 173 8.76 7.22 0.92
N CYS A 174 9.04 7.94 2.01
CA CYS A 174 9.79 7.40 3.14
C CYS A 174 9.06 6.20 3.76
N LEU A 175 7.73 6.25 3.92
CA LEU A 175 6.96 5.12 4.42
C LEU A 175 7.18 3.88 3.56
N MET A 176 7.02 4.03 2.24
CA MET A 176 7.17 2.93 1.31
C MET A 176 8.62 2.43 1.24
N PHE A 177 9.59 3.33 1.16
CA PHE A 177 11.00 3.00 1.04
C PHE A 177 11.55 2.28 2.28
N PHE A 178 11.29 2.80 3.49
CA PHE A 178 11.87 2.21 4.71
C PHE A 178 11.15 0.95 5.18
N LEU A 179 9.84 0.82 4.92
CA LEU A 179 9.11 -0.41 5.27
C LEU A 179 9.16 -1.47 4.17
N GLY A 180 9.23 -1.06 2.90
CA GLY A 180 9.25 -1.95 1.75
C GLY A 180 10.66 -2.32 1.29
N GLY A 181 11.61 -1.39 1.36
CA GLY A 181 12.96 -1.54 0.81
C GLY A 181 13.10 -0.96 -0.60
N VAL A 182 14.07 -1.50 -1.36
CA VAL A 182 14.35 -1.01 -2.72
C VAL A 182 13.43 -1.64 -3.76
N ILE A 183 13.10 -0.90 -4.81
CA ILE A 183 12.34 -1.40 -5.96
C ILE A 183 13.24 -2.18 -6.94
N PRO A 184 12.71 -3.18 -7.67
CA PRO A 184 13.46 -3.97 -8.66
C PRO A 184 13.83 -3.19 -9.93
N ALA A 185 12.94 -2.29 -10.35
CA ALA A 185 13.06 -1.47 -11.54
C ALA A 185 12.38 -0.12 -11.27
N GLN A 186 12.66 0.88 -12.09
CA GLN A 186 12.03 2.20 -11.95
C GLN A 186 10.60 2.18 -12.47
N GLY A 187 9.75 2.96 -11.84
CA GLY A 187 8.40 3.25 -12.31
C GLY A 187 7.32 2.68 -11.39
N PRO A 188 6.04 2.89 -11.76
CA PRO A 188 4.91 2.44 -10.97
C PRO A 188 4.78 0.90 -11.01
N ASN A 189 3.99 0.36 -10.09
CA ASN A 189 3.73 -1.07 -9.97
C ASN A 189 4.97 -1.93 -9.64
N GLN A 190 5.98 -1.33 -9.01
CA GLN A 190 7.22 -2.03 -8.62
C GLN A 190 7.20 -2.30 -7.12
N ALA A 191 6.90 -3.55 -6.75
CA ALA A 191 6.91 -3.98 -5.35
C ALA A 191 8.34 -3.90 -4.77
N PRO A 192 8.53 -3.24 -3.62
CA PRO A 192 9.80 -3.26 -2.92
C PRO A 192 10.18 -4.66 -2.46
N VAL A 193 11.47 -4.94 -2.42
CA VAL A 193 12.01 -6.29 -2.14
C VAL A 193 12.92 -6.33 -0.90
N GLY A 194 12.74 -5.38 0.01
CA GLY A 194 13.61 -5.22 1.17
C GLY A 194 14.98 -4.62 0.83
N PHE A 195 15.84 -4.60 1.84
CA PHE A 195 17.22 -4.12 1.75
C PHE A 195 18.19 -5.29 1.66
N SER A 196 19.37 -5.06 1.07
CA SER A 196 20.46 -6.03 1.11
C SER A 196 20.89 -6.30 2.56
N LYS A 197 21.16 -7.56 2.90
CA LYS A 197 21.73 -7.91 4.22
C LYS A 197 23.18 -7.46 4.39
N ASN A 198 23.85 -7.00 3.32
CA ASN A 198 25.14 -6.37 3.45
C ASN A 198 24.96 -4.94 4.00
N PRO A 199 25.34 -4.66 5.25
CA PRO A 199 25.09 -3.37 5.89
C PRO A 199 25.92 -2.23 5.31
N SER A 200 26.98 -2.51 4.54
CA SER A 200 27.73 -1.47 3.82
C SER A 200 27.03 -1.03 2.53
N TYR A 201 26.20 -1.90 1.95
CA TYR A 201 25.49 -1.66 0.69
C TYR A 201 24.02 -2.09 0.79
N PRO A 202 23.21 -1.48 1.69
CA PRO A 202 21.81 -1.88 1.90
C PRO A 202 20.95 -1.66 0.65
N PHE A 203 21.36 -0.76 -0.25
CA PHE A 203 20.66 -0.44 -1.49
C PHE A 203 21.16 -1.21 -2.72
N ALA A 204 21.99 -2.25 -2.54
CA ALA A 204 22.53 -3.01 -3.66
C ALA A 204 21.41 -3.49 -4.61
N PRO A 205 21.63 -3.47 -5.94
CA PRO A 205 20.62 -3.86 -6.94
C PRO A 205 20.25 -5.35 -6.82
N ILE A 206 19.03 -5.70 -7.21
CA ILE A 206 18.57 -7.10 -7.23
C ILE A 206 19.34 -7.88 -8.29
N THR A 207 19.35 -7.38 -9.51
CA THR A 207 20.12 -7.98 -10.60
C THR A 207 21.54 -7.43 -10.55
N PRO A 208 22.58 -8.29 -10.61
CA PRO A 208 23.96 -7.81 -10.65
C PRO A 208 24.17 -6.88 -11.83
N THR A 209 24.90 -5.80 -11.60
CA THR A 209 25.17 -4.77 -12.59
C THR A 209 26.66 -4.72 -12.91
N ASN A 210 27.00 -4.27 -14.12
CA ASN A 210 28.39 -3.94 -14.46
C ASN A 210 28.82 -2.65 -13.73
N ALA A 211 30.07 -2.23 -13.91
CA ALA A 211 30.59 -1.00 -13.30
C ALA A 211 29.82 0.28 -13.71
N SER A 212 29.10 0.25 -14.84
CA SER A 212 28.22 1.34 -15.29
C SER A 212 26.77 1.20 -14.80
N GLY A 213 26.50 0.28 -13.87
CA GLY A 213 25.16 0.05 -13.30
C GLY A 213 24.20 -0.73 -14.20
N THR A 214 24.60 -1.11 -15.41
CA THR A 214 23.76 -1.86 -16.37
C THR A 214 23.55 -3.30 -15.89
N PRO A 215 22.32 -3.85 -15.88
CA PRO A 215 22.08 -5.25 -15.56
C PRO A 215 22.94 -6.20 -16.40
N THR A 216 23.60 -7.14 -15.74
CA THR A 216 24.42 -8.17 -16.41
C THR A 216 23.52 -9.39 -16.67
N ALA A 217 23.21 -9.65 -17.94
CA ALA A 217 22.40 -10.82 -18.31
C ALA A 217 23.07 -12.11 -17.83
N GLY A 218 22.31 -13.00 -17.19
CA GLY A 218 22.79 -14.30 -16.70
C GLY A 218 23.43 -14.29 -15.30
N ALA A 219 23.55 -13.14 -14.65
CA ALA A 219 24.02 -13.07 -13.26
C ALA A 219 22.86 -13.35 -12.28
N ALA A 220 23.10 -14.19 -11.26
CA ALA A 220 22.07 -14.56 -10.30
C ALA A 220 21.58 -13.34 -9.51
N ALA A 221 20.25 -13.16 -9.42
CA ALA A 221 19.66 -12.12 -8.60
C ALA A 221 20.10 -12.27 -7.13
N ASN A 222 20.49 -11.17 -6.50
CA ASN A 222 20.77 -11.12 -5.07
C ASN A 222 19.47 -11.33 -4.29
N SER A 223 19.24 -12.57 -3.89
CA SER A 223 18.13 -13.01 -3.05
C SER A 223 18.40 -12.83 -1.54
N ASN A 224 19.61 -12.41 -1.14
CA ASN A 224 19.95 -12.21 0.26
C ASN A 224 19.51 -10.83 0.76
N ARG A 225 18.20 -10.68 0.91
CA ARG A 225 17.56 -9.45 1.35
C ARG A 225 16.84 -9.62 2.67
N GLU A 226 16.57 -8.50 3.29
CA GLU A 226 15.85 -8.38 4.53
C GLU A 226 14.67 -7.43 4.40
N GLY A 227 13.55 -7.84 4.98
CA GLY A 227 12.27 -7.25 4.72
C GLY A 227 11.62 -7.83 3.46
N PRO A 228 10.52 -7.22 2.99
CA PRO A 228 9.93 -5.99 3.51
C PRO A 228 9.39 -6.16 4.94
N PHE A 229 9.37 -5.08 5.73
CA PHE A 229 8.67 -5.04 7.03
C PHE A 229 7.15 -5.02 6.85
N PHE A 230 6.69 -4.54 5.69
CA PHE A 230 5.29 -4.50 5.29
C PHE A 230 5.12 -4.96 3.84
N GLU A 231 4.29 -5.98 3.63
CA GLU A 231 4.05 -6.54 2.30
C GLU A 231 3.11 -5.65 1.46
N MET A 232 3.66 -4.96 0.47
CA MET A 232 2.92 -4.11 -0.48
C MET A 232 2.37 -4.94 -1.66
N ALA A 233 1.54 -5.92 -1.33
CA ALA A 233 1.18 -7.01 -2.25
C ALA A 233 0.37 -6.57 -3.47
N ASN A 234 -0.46 -5.53 -3.35
CA ASN A 234 -1.25 -5.03 -4.48
C ASN A 234 -0.47 -3.95 -5.24
N ILE A 235 0.33 -4.39 -6.22
CA ILE A 235 1.21 -3.53 -7.00
C ILE A 235 0.49 -2.38 -7.71
N ALA A 236 -0.82 -2.51 -8.03
CA ALA A 236 -1.59 -1.44 -8.68
C ALA A 236 -1.75 -0.18 -7.81
N ARG A 237 -1.48 -0.29 -6.50
CA ARG A 237 -1.50 0.81 -5.53
C ARG A 237 -0.13 1.48 -5.37
N ILE A 238 0.89 0.96 -6.04
CA ILE A 238 2.23 1.52 -6.07
C ILE A 238 2.32 2.50 -7.24
N LYS A 239 2.45 3.79 -6.93
CA LYS A 239 2.54 4.84 -7.93
C LYS A 239 3.67 5.78 -7.57
N ASP A 240 4.19 6.50 -8.56
CA ASP A 240 5.14 7.59 -8.40
C ASP A 240 4.36 8.89 -8.58
N SER A 241 4.03 9.57 -7.48
CA SER A 241 3.12 10.71 -7.47
C SER A 241 3.77 11.99 -8.01
N ASP A 242 5.07 12.17 -7.83
CA ASP A 242 5.79 13.40 -8.19
C ASP A 242 6.75 13.21 -9.38
N GLY A 243 6.87 11.98 -9.89
CA GLY A 243 7.70 11.63 -11.05
C GLY A 243 9.19 11.58 -10.73
N ASN A 244 9.57 11.58 -9.45
CA ASN A 244 10.97 11.58 -9.05
C ASN A 244 11.60 10.17 -9.09
N GLY A 245 10.83 9.13 -9.43
CA GLY A 245 11.29 7.75 -9.55
C GLY A 245 11.29 6.94 -8.26
N ILE A 246 10.73 7.49 -7.18
CA ILE A 246 10.45 6.80 -5.92
C ILE A 246 8.93 6.66 -5.82
N ASN A 247 8.48 5.50 -5.37
CA ASN A 247 7.05 5.23 -5.32
C ASN A 247 6.48 5.50 -3.93
N GLU A 248 5.20 5.80 -3.89
CA GLU A 248 4.37 5.83 -2.69
C GLU A 248 3.32 4.71 -2.66
N TRP A 249 2.85 4.42 -1.46
CA TRP A 249 1.81 3.43 -1.20
C TRP A 249 0.45 4.10 -1.03
N TYR A 250 -0.48 3.83 -1.95
CA TYR A 250 -1.85 4.35 -1.92
C TYR A 250 -2.73 3.43 -1.09
N ASP A 251 -3.75 3.96 -0.42
CA ASP A 251 -4.67 3.14 0.38
C ASP A 251 -5.59 2.23 -0.46
N SER A 252 -6.40 1.42 0.21
CA SER A 252 -7.29 0.45 -0.44
C SER A 252 -8.61 1.04 -0.94
N ILE A 253 -8.85 2.34 -0.74
CA ILE A 253 -10.10 2.98 -1.19
C ILE A 253 -10.09 3.02 -2.73
N PRO A 254 -11.21 2.67 -3.39
CA PRO A 254 -11.28 2.71 -4.84
C PRO A 254 -10.99 4.10 -5.41
N ASN A 255 -10.17 4.17 -6.47
CA ASN A 255 -9.78 5.40 -7.16
C ASN A 255 -8.99 6.40 -6.32
N GLN A 256 -8.29 5.93 -5.29
CA GLN A 256 -7.47 6.79 -4.45
C GLN A 256 -6.44 7.59 -5.28
N THR A 257 -6.41 8.90 -5.03
CA THR A 257 -5.59 9.89 -5.75
C THR A 257 -4.34 10.29 -4.98
N ARG A 258 -4.25 9.93 -3.70
CA ARG A 258 -3.12 10.27 -2.82
C ARG A 258 -2.61 9.09 -1.98
N PRO A 259 -1.32 9.09 -1.62
CA PRO A 259 -0.74 8.00 -0.83
C PRO A 259 -1.15 8.04 0.65
N TYR A 260 -0.64 7.11 1.45
CA TYR A 260 -0.53 7.34 2.89
C TYR A 260 0.58 8.36 3.17
N LEU A 261 0.39 9.18 4.20
CA LEU A 261 1.45 10.00 4.77
C LEU A 261 1.95 9.41 6.08
N TYR A 262 3.26 9.53 6.29
CA TYR A 262 3.93 9.13 7.52
C TYR A 262 4.76 10.28 8.08
N PHE A 263 4.53 10.61 9.35
CA PHE A 263 5.29 11.64 10.06
C PHE A 263 5.96 11.02 11.28
N SER A 264 7.27 11.18 11.39
CA SER A 264 8.03 10.78 12.57
C SER A 264 8.08 11.92 13.58
N SER A 265 7.95 11.61 14.87
CA SER A 265 8.24 12.58 15.93
C SER A 265 9.74 12.69 16.25
N TYR A 266 10.58 11.89 15.59
CA TYR A 266 12.01 11.80 15.89
C TYR A 266 12.27 11.54 17.38
N GLU A 267 11.64 10.49 17.90
CA GLU A 267 11.80 10.04 19.30
C GLU A 267 11.33 11.07 20.33
N GLY A 268 10.23 11.78 20.04
CA GLY A 268 9.71 12.82 20.91
C GLY A 268 10.30 14.21 20.71
N GLY A 269 11.16 14.40 19.69
CA GLY A 269 11.60 15.71 19.23
C GLY A 269 10.49 16.56 18.58
N GLY A 270 9.34 15.94 18.28
CA GLY A 270 8.20 16.57 17.64
C GLY A 270 8.22 16.47 16.12
N TYR A 271 7.08 16.75 15.50
CA TYR A 271 6.93 16.73 14.05
C TYR A 271 7.52 18.00 13.44
N ARG A 272 8.36 17.82 12.42
CA ARG A 272 9.02 18.93 11.73
C ARG A 272 8.10 19.48 10.65
N ILE A 273 7.67 20.72 10.82
CA ILE A 273 6.75 21.42 9.89
C ILE A 273 7.34 21.51 8.47
N ALA A 274 8.66 21.61 8.34
CA ALA A 274 9.35 21.64 7.05
C ALA A 274 9.22 20.33 6.23
N GLU A 275 8.85 19.22 6.87
CA GLU A 275 8.67 17.91 6.22
C GLU A 275 7.22 17.69 5.74
N LEU A 276 6.34 18.68 5.94
CA LEU A 276 4.97 18.66 5.43
C LEU A 276 4.96 18.93 3.92
N PRO A 277 4.01 18.34 3.17
CA PRO A 277 3.90 18.57 1.72
C PRO A 277 3.81 20.06 1.35
N SER A 278 4.77 20.56 0.58
CA SER A 278 4.75 21.93 0.05
C SER A 278 3.69 22.08 -1.04
N GLY A 279 2.84 23.11 -0.99
CA GLY A 279 1.79 23.36 -2.01
C GLY A 279 0.36 23.10 -1.55
N GLY A 280 0.18 22.63 -0.32
CA GLY A 280 -1.09 22.66 0.43
C GLY A 280 -2.07 21.55 0.10
N THR A 281 -2.33 20.71 1.11
CA THR A 281 -3.51 19.85 1.36
C THR A 281 -3.31 19.01 2.62
N LEU A 282 -2.12 19.00 3.24
CA LEU A 282 -1.89 18.89 4.69
C LEU A 282 -0.92 20.02 5.09
N LEU A 283 -1.34 20.96 5.95
CA LEU A 283 -0.50 22.11 6.37
C LEU A 283 0.00 22.01 7.80
N ASP A 284 -0.53 21.08 8.59
CA ASP A 284 -0.07 20.79 9.95
C ASP A 284 -0.35 19.31 10.24
N VAL A 285 0.40 18.73 11.17
CA VAL A 285 0.03 17.42 11.74
C VAL A 285 -1.20 17.59 12.65
N TYR A 286 -1.88 16.49 12.98
CA TYR A 286 -2.97 16.57 13.93
C TYR A 286 -2.45 16.83 15.35
N ARG A 287 -3.14 17.72 16.05
CA ARG A 287 -2.85 18.12 17.43
C ARG A 287 -4.01 17.76 18.34
N VAL A 288 -3.73 17.61 19.63
CA VAL A 288 -4.75 17.35 20.65
C VAL A 288 -5.19 18.67 21.24
N TRP A 289 -6.50 18.86 21.29
CA TRP A 289 -7.08 19.93 22.07
C TRP A 289 -7.59 19.41 23.41
N SER A 290 -7.25 20.13 24.46
CA SER A 290 -8.00 20.08 25.70
C SER A 290 -8.35 21.52 26.05
N PRO A 291 -9.64 21.86 26.24
CA PRO A 291 -9.99 23.19 26.71
C PRO A 291 -9.23 23.48 28.01
N PRO A 292 -8.76 24.72 28.23
CA PRO A 292 -8.30 25.13 29.54
C PRO A 292 -9.34 24.74 30.59
N THR A 293 -8.89 24.28 31.76
CA THR A 293 -9.79 23.84 32.84
C THR A 293 -10.78 24.93 33.27
N SER A 294 -10.45 26.21 33.04
CA SER A 294 -11.31 27.37 33.30
C SER A 294 -12.37 27.63 32.23
N THR A 295 -12.30 27.01 31.04
CA THR A 295 -13.26 27.19 29.94
C THR A 295 -13.64 25.86 29.28
N PRO A 296 -14.37 24.96 29.99
CA PRO A 296 -14.69 23.61 29.50
C PRO A 296 -15.47 23.60 28.16
N ASN A 297 -16.19 24.69 27.87
CA ASN A 297 -17.01 24.87 26.66
C ASN A 297 -16.34 25.76 25.62
N ALA A 298 -15.03 25.98 25.69
CA ALA A 298 -14.33 26.71 24.63
C ALA A 298 -14.51 26.01 23.27
N THR A 299 -14.37 26.76 22.19
CA THR A 299 -14.28 26.17 20.85
C THR A 299 -12.82 25.85 20.54
N PRO A 300 -12.52 24.73 19.87
CA PRO A 300 -11.19 24.44 19.35
C PRO A 300 -10.66 25.60 18.49
N PRO A 301 -9.35 25.90 18.54
CA PRO A 301 -8.70 26.77 17.58
C PRO A 301 -8.91 26.27 16.15
N VAL A 302 -9.10 27.21 15.22
CA VAL A 302 -9.22 26.91 13.80
C VAL A 302 -7.85 26.50 13.24
N PRO A 303 -7.77 25.43 12.40
CA PRO A 303 -6.53 25.02 11.75
C PRO A 303 -5.83 26.17 11.02
N GLY A 304 -4.51 26.28 11.20
CA GLY A 304 -3.68 27.32 10.56
C GLY A 304 -3.72 28.70 11.23
N THR A 305 -4.42 28.87 12.36
CA THR A 305 -4.31 30.08 13.18
C THR A 305 -3.28 29.86 14.29
N ALA A 306 -2.26 30.73 14.36
CA ALA A 306 -1.03 30.52 15.14
C ALA A 306 -1.18 30.61 16.67
N THR A 307 -2.38 30.45 17.25
CA THR A 307 -2.66 31.01 18.57
C THR A 307 -2.47 30.08 19.77
N GLN A 308 -2.17 28.78 19.60
CA GLN A 308 -1.83 27.92 20.75
C GLN A 308 -0.79 26.83 20.40
N SER A 309 0.23 26.69 21.25
CA SER A 309 1.18 25.56 21.24
C SER A 309 0.48 24.32 21.81
N LEU A 310 -0.43 23.74 21.02
CA LEU A 310 -1.10 22.51 21.40
C LEU A 310 -0.17 21.31 21.18
N PRO A 311 -0.21 20.32 22.09
CA PRO A 311 0.58 19.11 21.93
C PRO A 311 0.15 18.39 20.65
N ALA A 312 1.12 17.96 19.85
CA ALA A 312 0.83 17.12 18.69
C ALA A 312 0.24 15.79 19.14
N GLN A 313 -0.60 15.19 18.30
CA GLN A 313 -1.11 13.86 18.55
C GLN A 313 0.02 12.84 18.41
N LYS A 314 0.05 11.83 19.29
CA LYS A 314 1.15 10.85 19.35
C LYS A 314 2.56 11.52 19.38
N PRO A 315 2.84 12.47 20.29
CA PRO A 315 4.00 13.36 20.18
C PRO A 315 5.36 12.66 20.37
N GLN A 316 5.38 11.40 20.82
CA GLN A 316 6.59 10.62 21.09
C GLN A 316 6.84 9.49 20.08
N THR A 317 5.94 9.32 19.10
CA THR A 317 5.99 8.21 18.13
C THR A 317 5.81 8.76 16.71
N PHE A 318 4.76 8.37 16.01
CA PHE A 318 4.51 8.80 14.64
C PHE A 318 3.01 8.91 14.36
N GLN A 319 2.67 9.60 13.27
CA GLN A 319 1.33 9.66 12.70
C GLN A 319 1.33 9.01 11.32
N ILE A 320 0.32 8.17 11.05
CA ILE A 320 -0.01 7.67 9.72
C ILE A 320 -1.40 8.16 9.36
N ILE A 321 -1.54 8.73 8.17
CA ILE A 321 -2.77 9.37 7.70
C ILE A 321 -3.08 8.86 6.29
N SER A 322 -4.28 8.32 6.11
CA SER A 322 -4.89 8.14 4.78
C SER A 322 -5.82 9.32 4.48
N PRO A 323 -5.87 9.77 3.21
CA PRO A 323 -6.64 10.92 2.71
C PRO A 323 -8.15 10.64 2.59
N GLY A 324 -8.64 9.54 3.18
CA GLY A 324 -10.06 9.22 3.15
C GLY A 324 -10.65 9.06 1.75
N TYR A 325 -11.93 9.38 1.61
CA TYR A 325 -12.73 9.13 0.41
C TYR A 325 -12.68 10.27 -0.61
N ASP A 326 -12.44 11.49 -0.16
CA ASP A 326 -12.33 12.65 -1.03
C ASP A 326 -10.91 12.80 -1.62
N GLY A 327 -9.94 12.05 -1.08
CA GLY A 327 -8.56 12.07 -1.56
C GLY A 327 -7.89 13.40 -1.23
N ASP A 328 -8.26 14.04 -0.12
CA ASP A 328 -7.59 15.18 0.49
C ASP A 328 -7.14 14.79 1.90
N TYR A 329 -6.11 15.45 2.44
CA TYR A 329 -5.76 15.28 3.86
C TYR A 329 -6.30 16.45 4.71
N GLY A 330 -6.84 17.49 4.07
CA GLY A 330 -7.25 18.74 4.69
C GLY A 330 -6.13 19.45 5.44
N TYR A 331 -6.42 20.55 6.13
CA TYR A 331 -5.36 21.40 6.69
C TYR A 331 -4.69 20.85 7.96
N GLY A 332 -4.94 19.58 8.28
CA GLY A 332 -4.67 18.99 9.59
C GLY A 332 -5.39 19.78 10.69
N GLY A 333 -4.75 19.90 11.83
CA GLY A 333 -5.16 20.83 12.88
C GLY A 333 -5.60 20.14 14.16
N VAL A 334 -6.54 20.79 14.86
CA VAL A 334 -6.79 20.54 16.26
C VAL A 334 -7.98 19.60 16.41
N HIS A 335 -7.73 18.35 16.80
CA HIS A 335 -8.76 17.35 17.02
C HIS A 335 -9.08 17.17 18.52
N ASN A 336 -10.33 16.82 18.80
CA ASN A 336 -10.84 16.44 20.11
C ASN A 336 -12.02 15.48 19.97
N ASP A 337 -11.82 14.21 20.33
CA ASP A 337 -12.83 13.15 20.29
C ASP A 337 -14.09 13.43 21.14
N SER A 338 -14.05 14.40 22.06
CA SER A 338 -15.17 14.75 22.94
C SER A 338 -16.14 15.76 22.32
N LEU A 339 -15.81 16.32 21.16
CA LEU A 339 -16.63 17.33 20.49
C LEU A 339 -17.33 16.77 19.24
N PRO A 340 -18.45 17.38 18.81
CA PRO A 340 -19.05 17.08 17.50
C PRO A 340 -18.01 17.24 16.37
N ASN A 341 -18.03 16.32 15.41
CA ASN A 341 -17.05 16.23 14.30
C ASN A 341 -15.58 16.28 14.79
N SER A 342 -15.35 15.75 15.99
CA SER A 342 -14.04 15.73 16.65
C SER A 342 -13.37 17.09 16.77
N GLY A 343 -14.19 18.15 16.89
CA GLY A 343 -13.70 19.53 17.02
C GLY A 343 -13.02 20.09 15.77
N LEU A 344 -13.07 19.37 14.64
CA LEU A 344 -12.50 19.80 13.38
C LEU A 344 -13.41 20.88 12.76
N GLN A 345 -12.98 22.14 12.87
CA GLN A 345 -13.75 23.30 12.41
C GLN A 345 -13.26 23.80 11.05
N ARG A 346 -14.20 24.11 10.14
CA ARG A 346 -13.90 24.80 8.88
C ARG A 346 -13.15 26.10 9.17
N ASN A 347 -12.06 26.34 8.44
CA ASN A 347 -11.44 27.65 8.44
C ASN A 347 -12.34 28.63 7.67
N THR A 348 -13.00 29.53 8.39
CA THR A 348 -13.96 30.50 7.84
C THR A 348 -13.31 31.56 6.96
N ALA A 349 -12.01 31.80 7.11
CA ALA A 349 -11.26 32.76 6.29
C ALA A 349 -10.84 32.20 4.92
N THR A 350 -10.54 30.90 4.85
CA THR A 350 -10.11 30.24 3.59
C THR A 350 -11.20 29.37 2.96
N GLY A 351 -12.28 29.08 3.69
CA GLY A 351 -13.35 28.18 3.29
C GLY A 351 -12.97 26.70 3.30
N LYS A 352 -11.79 26.35 3.81
CA LYS A 352 -11.21 25.00 3.73
C LYS A 352 -11.47 24.22 5.02
N TYR A 353 -11.72 22.92 4.89
CA TYR A 353 -12.01 22.04 6.02
C TYR A 353 -10.72 21.36 6.53
N PRO A 354 -10.52 21.22 7.84
CA PRO A 354 -9.81 20.07 8.37
C PRO A 354 -10.54 18.79 7.96
N ASP A 355 -9.79 17.78 7.56
CA ASP A 355 -10.38 16.59 7.00
C ASP A 355 -10.94 15.68 8.09
N ALA A 356 -12.21 15.32 7.95
CA ALA A 356 -12.96 14.53 8.91
C ALA A 356 -13.03 13.05 8.52
N ASP A 357 -12.88 12.73 7.24
CA ASP A 357 -12.97 11.36 6.75
C ASP A 357 -11.61 10.63 6.75
N ASN A 358 -10.52 11.39 6.91
CA ASN A 358 -9.18 10.89 7.15
C ASN A 358 -9.13 9.73 8.15
N ILE A 359 -8.39 8.70 7.75
CA ILE A 359 -8.21 7.47 8.51
C ILE A 359 -6.82 7.50 9.12
N THR A 360 -6.72 7.31 10.43
CA THR A 360 -5.47 7.55 11.18
C THR A 360 -5.15 6.45 12.17
N ASN A 361 -3.91 6.42 12.63
CA ASN A 361 -3.42 5.47 13.60
C ASN A 361 -3.71 5.85 15.07
N PHE A 362 -4.47 6.93 15.32
CA PHE A 362 -4.65 7.46 16.67
C PHE A 362 -6.10 7.78 17.08
N SER A 363 -7.05 8.02 16.16
CA SER A 363 -8.46 8.29 16.51
C SER A 363 -9.34 7.06 16.28
N GLY A 364 -8.92 5.90 16.81
CA GLY A 364 -9.65 4.64 16.60
C GLY A 364 -9.81 4.20 15.14
N GLY A 365 -9.01 4.76 14.23
CA GLY A 365 -9.07 4.50 12.80
C GLY A 365 -9.69 5.63 11.98
N ARG A 366 -10.47 6.56 12.54
CA ARG A 366 -11.07 7.65 11.75
C ARG A 366 -11.25 8.89 12.59
N LEU A 367 -10.99 10.06 12.00
CA LEU A 367 -11.07 11.31 12.74
C LEU A 367 -12.47 11.67 13.19
N VAL A 368 -13.53 11.21 12.52
CA VAL A 368 -14.92 11.34 12.98
C VAL A 368 -15.55 9.94 13.07
N LYS A 369 -16.27 9.68 14.17
CA LYS A 369 -16.90 8.38 14.47
C LYS A 369 -18.29 8.22 13.86
#